data_AF-A0A7C4RX04-F1
#
_entry.id   AF-A0A7C4RX04-F1
#
_cell.length_a   1.000
_cell.length_b   1.000
_cell.length_c   1.000
_cell.angle_alpha   90.00
_cell.angle_beta   90.00
_cell.angle_gamma   90.00
#
_symmetry.space_group_name_H-M   'P 1'
#
loop_
_entity.id
_entity.type
_entity.pdbx_description
1 polymer ?
#
loop_
_entity_poly.entity_id
_entity_poly.type
_entity_poly.pdbx_seq_one_letter_code
_entity_poly.pdbx_strand_id
1 'polypeptide(L)' 'MGQYLTKCFVVELSRKTDRKLAIIFGYLTYSASKLWNVANCEVIENGVSIYELEHKLKDNFFARNLHSQSARAVI' A
#
# COMPACT_ATOMS: atom_id res chain seq x y z
N MET A 1 -8.34 -14.59 -21.83
CA MET A 1 -7.44 -13.74 -21.01
C MET A 1 -8.11 -12.39 -20.86
N GLY A 2 -8.55 -12.02 -19.66
CA GLY A 2 -9.19 -10.73 -19.41
C GLY A 2 -8.15 -9.60 -19.35
N GLN A 3 -8.38 -8.50 -20.06
CA GLN A 3 -7.57 -7.29 -19.93
C GLN A 3 -7.81 -6.67 -18.55
N TYR A 4 -6.76 -6.57 -17.74
CA TYR A 4 -6.79 -5.81 -16.49
C TYR A 4 -6.57 -4.33 -16.81
N LEU A 5 -7.58 -3.50 -16.57
CA LEU A 5 -7.48 -2.05 -16.74
C LEU A 5 -6.93 -1.43 -15.45
N THR A 6 -5.63 -1.17 -15.41
CA THR A 6 -5.01 -0.42 -14.31
C THR A 6 -5.37 1.06 -14.44
N LYS A 7 -6.29 1.53 -13.58
CA LYS A 7 -6.64 2.96 -13.49
C LYS A 7 -5.71 3.65 -12.50
N CYS A 8 -4.84 4.52 -13.00
CA CYS A 8 -3.99 5.38 -12.18
C CYS A 8 -4.68 6.72 -11.94
N PHE A 9 -4.90 7.10 -10.68
CA PHE A 9 -5.37 8.42 -10.30
C PHE A 9 -4.17 9.21 -9.75
N VAL A 10 -3.74 10.22 -10.50
CA VAL A 10 -2.72 11.17 -10.03
C VAL A 10 -3.44 12.31 -9.33
N VAL A 11 -3.30 12.38 -8.00
CA VAL A 11 -3.77 13.53 -7.21
C VAL A 11 -2.64 14.54 -7.14
N GLU A 12 -2.75 15.62 -7.90
CA GLU A 12 -1.80 16.73 -7.83
C GLU A 12 -2.06 17.53 -6.54
N LEU A 13 -1.24 17.28 -5.52
CA LEU A 13 -1.25 18.01 -4.26
C LEU A 13 -0.55 19.36 -4.43
N SER A 14 -1.16 20.26 -5.20
CA SER A 14 -0.65 21.62 -5.36
C SER A 14 -0.67 22.39 -4.02
N ARG A 15 0.06 23.51 -3.94
CA ARG A 15 0.07 24.42 -2.76
C ARG A 15 -1.31 24.96 -2.34
N LYS A 16 -2.39 24.65 -3.07
CA LYS A 16 -3.79 24.97 -2.75
C LYS A 16 -4.57 23.81 -2.11
N THR A 17 -3.98 22.62 -1.95
CA THR A 17 -4.63 21.51 -1.24
C THR A 17 -4.80 21.89 0.23
N ASP A 18 -6.02 21.76 0.74
CA ASP A 18 -6.31 21.96 2.17
C ASP A 18 -5.31 21.15 3.02
N ARG A 19 -4.72 21.79 4.03
CA ARG A 19 -3.66 21.18 4.86
C ARG A 19 -4.09 19.82 5.43
N LYS A 20 -5.39 19.63 5.73
CA LYS A 20 -5.91 18.35 6.21
C LYS A 20 -5.82 17.27 5.13
N LEU A 21 -6.18 17.58 3.89
CA LEU A 21 -6.05 16.65 2.77
C LEU A 21 -4.58 16.28 2.50
N ALA A 22 -3.67 17.26 2.55
CA ALA A 22 -2.23 16.98 2.40
C ALA A 22 -1.71 16.03 3.48
N ILE A 23 -2.13 16.21 4.74
CA ILE A 23 -1.79 15.31 5.85
C ILE A 23 -2.37 13.90 5.62
N ILE A 24 -3.65 13.82 5.24
CA ILE A 24 -4.33 12.54 4.99
C ILE A 24 -3.63 11.77 3.87
N PHE A 25 -3.36 12.42 2.74
CA PHE A 25 -2.69 11.76 1.62
C PHE A 25 -1.24 11.42 1.94
N GLY A 26 -0.50 12.30 2.63
CA GLY A 26 0.84 11.99 3.10
C GLY A 26 0.88 10.74 3.98
N TYR A 27 -0.08 10.60 4.91
CA TYR A 27 -0.20 9.41 5.76
C TYR A 27 -0.53 8.15 4.95
N LEU A 28 -1.45 8.22 3.99
CA LEU A 28 -1.83 7.08 3.15
C LEU A 28 -0.67 6.63 2.27
N THR A 29 0.03 7.56 1.62
CA THR A 29 1.23 7.28 0.82
C THR A 29 2.31 6.65 1.68
N TYR A 30 2.62 7.25 2.84
CA TYR A 30 3.62 6.72 3.76
C TYR A 30 3.29 5.29 4.22
N SER A 31 2.04 5.05 4.64
CA SER A 31 1.60 3.73 5.12
C SER A 31 1.67 2.67 4.03
N ALA A 32 1.25 3.00 2.80
CA ALA A 32 1.36 2.12 1.64
C ALA A 32 2.83 1.80 1.30
N SER A 33 3.70 2.80 1.26
CA SER A 33 5.13 2.58 0.99
C SER A 33 5.82 1.75 2.07
N LYS A 34 5.44 1.91 3.35
CA LYS A 34 5.97 1.07 4.43
C LYS A 34 5.50 -0.37 4.32
N LEU A 35 4.23 -0.61 4.00
CA LEU A 35 3.73 -1.97 3.76
C LEU A 35 4.45 -2.62 2.57
N TRP A 36 4.64 -1.89 1.47
CA TRP A 36 5.41 -2.35 0.30
C TRP A 36 6.83 -2.78 0.70
N ASN A 37 7.52 -1.98 1.51
CA ASN A 37 8.86 -2.32 1.95
C ASN A 37 8.88 -3.57 2.83
N VAL A 38 7.95 -3.70 3.78
CA VAL A 38 7.85 -4.89 4.63
C VAL A 38 7.59 -6.13 3.78
N ALA A 39 6.66 -6.06 2.82
CA ALA A 39 6.37 -7.16 1.90
C ALA A 39 7.60 -7.58 1.10
N ASN A 40 8.36 -6.62 0.56
CA ASN A 40 9.59 -6.92 -0.17
C ASN A 40 10.67 -7.54 0.72
N CYS A 41 10.85 -7.07 1.96
CA CYS A 41 11.76 -7.70 2.90
C CYS A 41 11.38 -9.17 3.15
N GLU A 42 10.09 -9.47 3.33
CA GLU A 42 9.63 -10.86 3.50
C GLU A 42 9.92 -11.75 2.29
N VAL A 43 9.79 -11.23 1.07
CA VAL A 43 10.13 -11.98 -0.15
C VAL A 43 11.64 -12.16 -0.29
N ILE A 44 12.41 -11.09 -0.14
CA ILE A 44 13.85 -11.07 -0.44
C ILE A 44 14.66 -11.77 0.65
N GLU A 45 14.36 -11.49 1.92
CA GLU A 45 15.15 -11.97 3.06
C GLU A 45 14.62 -13.31 3.60
N ASN A 46 13.30 -13.50 3.60
CA ASN A 46 12.67 -14.68 4.20
C ASN A 46 12.14 -15.69 3.15
N GLY A 47 12.27 -15.39 1.85
CA GLY A 47 11.85 -16.29 0.77
C GLY A 47 10.35 -16.56 0.73
N VAL A 48 9.52 -15.69 1.31
CA VAL A 48 8.07 -15.87 1.36
C VAL A 48 7.49 -15.75 -0.04
N SER A 49 6.59 -16.66 -0.41
CA SER A 49 5.91 -16.58 -1.70
C SER A 49 4.91 -15.42 -1.72
N ILE A 50 4.72 -14.79 -2.88
CA ILE A 50 3.76 -13.68 -3.04
C ILE A 50 2.35 -14.09 -2.61
N TYR A 51 1.98 -15.36 -2.83
CA TYR A 51 0.67 -15.92 -2.46
C TYR A 51 0.46 -16.05 -0.94
N GLU A 52 1.54 -16.09 -0.16
CA GLU A 52 1.49 -16.23 1.31
C GLU A 52 1.62 -14.87 2.01
N LEU A 53 2.01 -13.80 1.30
CA LEU A 53 2.24 -12.48 1.89
C LEU A 53 0.98 -11.91 2.54
N GLU A 54 -0.20 -12.00 1.90
CA GLU A 54 -1.45 -11.50 2.48
C GLU A 54 -1.74 -12.15 3.84
N HIS A 55 -1.53 -13.47 3.95
CA HIS A 55 -1.73 -14.20 5.19
C HIS A 55 -0.66 -13.85 6.24
N LYS A 56 0.61 -13.80 5.83
CA LYS A 56 1.74 -13.50 6.72
C LYS A 56 1.67 -12.07 7.29
N LEU A 57 1.24 -11.11 6.48
CA LEU A 57 1.18 -9.70 6.84
C LEU A 57 -0.17 -9.28 7.42
N LYS A 58 -1.14 -10.18 7.55
CA LYS A 58 -2.50 -9.87 8.05
C LYS A 58 -2.50 -9.08 9.36
N ASP A 59 -1.59 -9.42 10.28
CA ASP A 59 -1.49 -8.78 11.59
C ASP A 59 -0.40 -7.68 11.64
N ASN A 60 0.28 -7.42 10.53
CA ASN A 60 1.28 -6.36 10.45
C ASN A 60 0.63 -4.99 10.67
N PHE A 61 1.34 -4.12 11.39
CA PHE A 61 0.87 -2.77 11.70
C PHE A 61 0.43 -2.01 10.45
N PHE A 62 1.21 -1.99 9.38
CA PHE A 62 0.87 -1.22 8.17
C PHE A 62 -0.28 -1.84 7.38
N ALA A 63 -0.37 -3.17 7.35
CA ALA A 63 -1.49 -3.87 6.70
C ALA A 63 -2.82 -3.61 7.41
N ARG A 64 -2.83 -3.59 8.75
CA ARG A 64 -4.04 -3.32 9.54
C ARG A 64 -4.50 -1.85 9.51
N ASN A 65 -3.59 -0.92 9.25
CA ASN A 65 -3.89 0.52 9.24
C ASN A 65 -4.25 1.04 7.83
N LEU A 66 -4.14 0.21 6.80
CA LEU A 66 -4.69 0.51 5.48
C LEU A 66 -6.08 -0.13 5.33
N HIS A 67 -6.94 0.52 4.54
CA HIS A 67 -8.17 -0.11 4.12
C HIS A 67 -7.85 -1.43 3.40
N SER A 68 -8.64 -2.48 3.62
CA SER A 68 -8.32 -3.86 3.18
C SER A 68 -7.99 -3.96 1.69
N GLN A 69 -8.74 -3.25 0.84
CA GLN A 69 -8.48 -3.19 -0.61
C GLN A 69 -7.17 -2.46 -0.95
N SER A 70 -6.79 -1.44 -0.17
CA SER A 70 -5.53 -0.72 -0.36
C SER A 70 -4.34 -1.58 0.09
N ALA A 71 -4.46 -2.27 1.23
CA ALA A 71 -3.43 -3.22 1.69
C ALA A 71 -3.22 -4.33 0.65
N ARG A 72 -4.30 -4.89 0.12
CA ARG A 72 -4.28 -5.90 -0.95
C ARG A 72 -3.72 -5.41 -2.28
N ALA A 73 -3.84 -4.12 -2.59
CA ALA A 73 -3.23 -3.56 -3.80
C ALA A 73 -1.73 -3.33 -3.67
N VAL A 74 -1.22 -3.27 -2.43
CA VAL A 74 0.19 -3.07 -2.11
C VAL A 74 0.94 -4.40 -1.98
N ILE A 75 0.30 -5.42 -1.41
CA ILE A 75 0.82 -6.78 -1.24
C ILE A 75 0.68 -7.55 -2.56
#